data_AF-A0AAW1KH05-F1
#
_entry.id   AF-A0AAW1KH05-F1
#
_cell.length_a   1.000
_cell.length_b   1.000
_cell.length_c   1.000
_cell.angle_alpha   90.00
_cell.angle_beta   90.00
_cell.angle_gamma   90.00
#
_symmetry.space_group_name_H-M   'P 1'
#
loop_
_entity.id
_entity.type
_entity.pdbx_description
1 polymer ?
#
loop_
_entity_poly.entity_id
_entity_poly.type
_entity_poly.pdbx_seq_one_letter_code
_entity_poly.pdbx_strand_id
1 'polypeptide(L)'
;MWKYYRLSIFTLSPDIFGYTIITIEIGDIVIDSSSCVASVGRVVFKKTERMASLPDPVLNQLRCYKCKNFLSCRPISVTNKGESICGRCKPEQSVMLAHAYETVAEYFLFPCKNWEQHCAYLLNIKDVMEHEKNCSFGNCCSICCLNPGSLFKPDNKLDLTQSLKFYNIPDEEVLSVLTCTLCGYYLSSCPIHVNSDGYNICHRCYTTKEGKIPLNYIRHKALETILQILLFPCVYRKRGCTKVFRFGYNTDHEKMCSYSRTQKSFSTFTDPNNGKQRGIVETHTGHMFGTITPYSQFFSAQSKVSTDSYPSENVRGVEPLKVVPNEKQERFFNQLLKHRESLQYQWNRNSKIDGSNSPPKMANGVGKPQSDDAAENRDEFSLGKDLALEMKTGKALGRQYKDKHLTETNHHRPYQETKPSPKSNSLD
;
A
#
# COMPACT_ATOMS: atom_id res chain seq x y z
N MET A 1 -30.06 -7.95 4.79
CA MET A 1 -30.13 -6.85 5.77
C MET A 1 -30.48 -5.57 5.02
N TRP A 2 -31.75 -5.15 5.09
CA TRP A 2 -32.17 -3.86 4.56
C TRP A 2 -31.77 -2.79 5.58
N LYS A 3 -30.93 -1.83 5.21
CA LYS A 3 -30.63 -0.68 6.06
C LYS A 3 -31.66 0.41 5.76
N TYR A 4 -32.43 0.79 6.76
CA TYR A 4 -33.34 1.92 6.69
C TYR A 4 -32.54 3.23 6.65
N TYR A 5 -32.96 4.16 5.79
CA TYR A 5 -32.45 5.53 5.75
C TYR A 5 -33.38 6.42 6.57
N ARG A 6 -32.83 7.20 7.49
CA ARG A 6 -33.61 8.19 8.26
C ARG A 6 -33.29 9.57 7.71
N LEU A 7 -34.24 10.14 6.98
CA LEU A 7 -34.18 11.54 6.55
C LEU A 7 -34.86 12.37 7.64
N SER A 8 -34.09 13.21 8.34
CA SER A 8 -34.61 14.15 9.32
C SER A 8 -34.56 15.55 8.71
N ILE A 9 -35.72 16.14 8.45
CA ILE A 9 -35.83 17.52 7.95
C ILE A 9 -36.24 18.38 9.14
N PHE A 10 -35.41 19.35 9.51
CA PHE A 10 -35.73 20.33 10.53
C PHE A 10 -36.07 21.66 9.84
N THR A 11 -37.35 22.04 9.89
CA THR A 11 -37.80 23.38 9.50
C THR A 11 -37.81 24.27 10.74
N LEU A 12 -36.94 25.28 10.79
CA LEU A 12 -37.01 26.33 11.81
C LEU A 12 -38.07 27.38 11.42
N SER A 13 -38.73 27.95 12.44
CA SER A 13 -39.84 28.89 12.30
C SER A 13 -39.46 30.14 11.47
N PRO A 14 -40.38 30.75 10.70
CA PRO A 14 -40.04 31.61 9.55
C PRO A 14 -39.49 33.00 9.86
N ASP A 15 -39.31 33.40 11.12
CA ASP A 15 -39.44 34.82 11.40
C ASP A 15 -38.18 35.68 11.27
N ILE A 16 -36.95 35.17 11.07
CA ILE A 16 -35.79 36.09 10.96
C ILE A 16 -34.78 35.78 9.84
N PHE A 17 -34.56 34.55 9.37
CA PHE A 17 -33.80 34.33 8.12
C PHE A 17 -34.23 33.01 7.45
N GLY A 18 -34.78 33.09 6.25
CA GLY A 18 -35.36 31.95 5.53
C GLY A 18 -34.32 31.02 4.92
N TYR A 19 -33.60 30.24 5.74
CA TYR A 19 -32.79 29.12 5.27
C TYR A 19 -33.29 27.81 5.88
N THR A 20 -33.52 26.82 5.01
CA THR A 20 -33.80 25.44 5.43
C THR A 20 -32.46 24.71 5.52
N ILE A 21 -32.09 24.26 6.71
CA ILE A 21 -30.91 23.41 6.91
C ILE A 21 -31.36 21.97 6.71
N ILE A 22 -30.86 21.32 5.67
CA ILE A 22 -31.13 19.89 5.41
C ILE A 22 -29.91 19.10 5.89
N THR A 23 -30.02 18.46 7.05
CA THR A 23 -29.01 17.53 7.55
C THR A 23 -29.31 16.14 7.01
N ILE A 24 -28.45 15.62 6.13
CA ILE A 24 -28.56 14.24 5.62
C ILE A 24 -27.52 13.39 6.34
N GLU A 25 -27.95 12.59 7.32
CA GLU A 25 -27.08 11.58 7.95
C GLU A 25 -26.96 10.35 7.03
N ILE A 26 -25.77 10.17 6.44
CA ILE A 26 -25.43 9.00 5.62
C ILE A 26 -24.35 8.20 6.36
N GLY A 27 -24.74 7.43 7.38
CA GLY A 27 -23.79 6.65 8.19
C GLY A 27 -22.83 7.53 9.00
N ASP A 28 -21.63 7.02 9.32
CA ASP A 28 -20.62 7.64 10.22
C ASP A 28 -19.98 8.95 9.68
N ILE A 29 -20.64 9.69 8.80
CA ILE A 29 -20.14 10.93 8.20
C ILE A 29 -21.09 12.07 8.61
N VAL A 30 -20.57 12.97 9.46
CA VAL A 30 -21.21 14.25 9.78
C VAL A 30 -20.63 15.30 8.82
N ILE A 31 -21.49 15.96 8.05
CA ILE A 31 -21.12 17.11 7.21
C ILE A 31 -21.62 18.37 7.91
N ASP A 32 -20.70 19.23 8.35
CA ASP A 32 -21.02 20.55 8.90
C ASP A 32 -21.12 21.57 7.75
N SER A 33 -22.21 22.34 7.71
CA SER A 33 -22.54 23.25 6.61
C SER A 33 -22.75 24.67 7.12
N SER A 34 -21.64 25.35 7.47
CA SER A 34 -21.66 26.74 7.92
C SER A 34 -21.52 27.78 6.80
N SER A 35 -21.58 27.38 5.52
CA SER A 35 -21.65 28.34 4.40
C SER A 35 -22.37 27.77 3.18
N CYS A 36 -23.56 28.28 2.88
CA CYS A 36 -24.30 27.93 1.66
C CYS A 36 -24.76 29.20 0.95
N VAL A 37 -24.01 29.62 -0.08
CA VAL A 37 -24.53 30.45 -1.17
C VAL A 37 -25.12 29.49 -2.21
N ALA A 38 -26.43 29.58 -2.44
CA ALA A 38 -27.17 28.71 -3.35
C ALA A 38 -26.71 28.93 -4.80
N SER A 39 -25.74 28.14 -5.24
CA SER A 39 -25.43 27.91 -6.64
C SER A 39 -25.76 26.46 -6.94
N VAL A 40 -26.59 26.23 -7.96
CA VAL A 40 -27.03 24.90 -8.40
C VAL A 40 -25.86 24.21 -9.12
N GLY A 41 -24.88 23.75 -8.34
CA GLY A 41 -23.73 22.99 -8.81
C GLY A 41 -24.01 21.50 -8.71
N ARG A 42 -23.73 20.74 -9.76
CA ARG A 42 -23.76 19.27 -9.74
C ARG A 42 -22.73 18.77 -8.73
N VAL A 43 -23.19 18.25 -7.58
CA VAL A 43 -22.33 17.65 -6.57
C VAL A 43 -21.82 16.31 -7.10
N VAL A 44 -20.56 16.29 -7.54
CA VAL A 44 -19.87 15.04 -7.89
C VAL A 44 -19.42 14.39 -6.59
N PHE A 45 -20.15 13.38 -6.14
CA PHE A 45 -19.72 12.53 -5.04
C PHE A 45 -18.48 11.75 -5.47
N LYS A 46 -17.29 12.27 -5.16
CA LYS A 46 -16.08 11.46 -5.18
C LYS A 46 -16.28 10.37 -4.13
N LYS A 47 -16.20 9.12 -4.55
CA LYS A 47 -16.23 7.96 -3.66
C LYS A 47 -15.10 8.14 -2.64
N THR A 48 -15.45 8.46 -1.41
CA THR A 48 -14.48 8.57 -0.30
C THR A 48 -13.94 7.18 -0.05
N GLU A 49 -12.73 6.90 -0.52
CA GLU A 49 -12.07 5.65 -0.22
C GLU A 49 -11.87 5.56 1.29
N ARG A 50 -12.21 4.39 1.86
CA ARG A 50 -12.04 4.16 3.29
C ARG A 50 -10.55 4.08 3.59
N MET A 51 -10.00 5.17 4.12
CA MET A 51 -8.65 5.19 4.65
C MET A 51 -8.55 4.23 5.83
N ALA A 52 -7.44 3.51 5.93
CA ALA A 52 -7.21 2.53 6.98
C ALA A 52 -6.31 3.11 8.08
N SER A 53 -6.50 2.71 9.34
CA SER A 53 -5.50 2.98 10.38
C SER A 53 -4.32 1.99 10.26
N LEU A 54 -3.12 2.49 10.60
CA LEU A 54 -1.94 1.64 10.72
C LEU A 54 -2.04 0.77 11.97
N PRO A 55 -1.62 -0.51 11.92
CA PRO A 55 -1.45 -1.31 13.13
C PRO A 55 -0.40 -0.69 14.07
N ASP A 56 -0.68 -0.73 15.36
CA ASP A 56 0.16 -0.13 16.42
C ASP A 56 1.64 -0.59 16.39
N PRO A 57 1.98 -1.87 16.16
CA PRO A 57 3.37 -2.31 16.04
C PRO A 57 4.15 -1.65 14.90
N VAL A 58 3.46 -1.37 13.79
CA VAL A 58 4.04 -0.71 12.59
C VAL A 58 4.17 0.78 12.86
N LEU A 59 3.13 1.38 13.40
CA LEU A 59 3.12 2.80 13.76
C LEU A 59 4.23 3.13 14.77
N ASN A 60 4.51 2.25 15.73
CA ASN A 60 5.60 2.43 16.68
C ASN A 60 6.99 2.45 16.03
N GLN A 61 7.18 1.72 14.93
CA GLN A 61 8.44 1.71 14.17
C GLN A 61 8.54 2.91 13.21
N LEU A 62 7.41 3.49 12.80
CA LEU A 62 7.32 4.66 11.94
C LEU A 62 7.48 5.97 12.73
N ARG A 63 8.61 6.11 13.43
CA ARG A 63 8.94 7.30 14.22
C ARG A 63 10.08 8.09 13.60
N CYS A 64 9.98 9.41 13.69
CA CYS A 64 11.03 10.34 13.28
C CYS A 64 12.26 10.11 14.15
N TYR A 65 13.42 9.98 13.49
CA TYR A 65 14.69 9.79 14.19
C TYR A 65 15.00 10.93 15.16
N LYS A 66 14.69 12.18 14.78
CA LYS A 66 14.98 13.38 15.58
C LYS A 66 13.95 13.60 16.70
N CYS A 67 12.69 13.84 16.36
CA CYS A 67 11.67 14.22 17.36
C CYS A 67 10.90 13.05 17.98
N LYS A 68 11.14 11.81 17.55
CA LYS A 68 10.47 10.58 18.02
C LYS A 68 8.94 10.51 17.82
N ASN A 69 8.32 11.58 17.31
CA ASN A 69 6.92 11.59 16.86
C ASN A 69 6.73 10.69 15.63
N PHE A 70 5.48 10.32 15.35
CA PHE A 70 5.11 9.56 14.16
C PHE A 70 5.58 10.26 12.86
N LEU A 71 6.00 9.47 11.87
CA LEU A 71 6.38 9.92 10.52
C LEU A 71 5.14 10.32 9.70
N SER A 72 4.38 11.28 10.21
CA SER A 72 3.06 11.67 9.71
C SER A 72 3.00 13.09 9.13
N CYS A 73 4.15 13.76 8.94
CA CYS A 73 4.22 15.10 8.37
C CYS A 73 5.22 15.18 7.21
N ARG A 74 4.78 15.73 6.07
CA ARG A 74 5.61 16.03 4.90
C ARG A 74 6.44 17.32 5.09
N PRO A 75 7.57 17.49 4.40
CA PRO A 75 8.27 16.45 3.63
C PRO A 75 8.94 15.43 4.54
N ILE A 76 8.96 14.16 4.12
CA ILE A 76 9.68 13.09 4.80
C ILE A 76 10.98 12.85 4.06
N SER A 77 12.08 12.73 4.81
CA SER A 77 13.40 12.56 4.24
C SER A 77 14.18 11.45 4.92
N VAL A 78 15.17 10.89 4.22
CA VAL A 78 16.04 9.81 4.68
C VAL A 78 17.46 10.35 4.82
N THR A 79 18.08 10.13 5.98
CA THR A 79 19.48 10.48 6.24
C THR A 79 20.44 9.55 5.52
N ASN A 80 21.72 9.89 5.50
CA ASN A 80 22.77 9.01 4.99
C ASN A 80 22.90 7.68 5.75
N LYS A 81 22.36 7.59 6.98
CA LYS A 81 22.32 6.37 7.79
C LYS A 81 21.06 5.52 7.54
N GLY A 82 20.19 5.96 6.64
CA GLY A 82 18.90 5.30 6.38
C GLY A 82 17.84 5.57 7.46
N GLU A 83 18.02 6.63 8.26
CA GLU A 83 17.06 7.04 9.29
C GLU A 83 16.08 8.05 8.70
N SER A 84 14.80 7.96 9.08
CA SER A 84 13.76 8.83 8.52
C SER A 84 13.50 10.05 9.42
N ILE A 85 13.37 11.22 8.80
CA ILE A 85 13.09 12.51 9.43
C ILE A 85 11.75 13.03 8.89
N CYS A 86 10.83 13.41 9.77
CA CYS A 86 9.56 14.04 9.36
C CYS A 86 9.72 15.54 9.09
N GLY A 87 8.74 16.14 8.40
CA GLY A 87 8.74 17.57 8.04
C GLY A 87 8.67 18.55 9.20
N ARG A 88 8.47 18.07 10.44
CA ARG A 88 8.59 18.90 11.65
C ARG A 88 10.04 19.26 11.98
N CYS A 89 11.00 18.46 11.52
CA CYS A 89 12.40 18.57 11.88
C CYS A 89 13.22 19.12 10.72
N LYS A 90 14.12 20.06 11.00
CA LYS A 90 15.08 20.55 10.01
C LYS A 90 16.18 19.49 9.78
N PRO A 91 16.44 19.08 8.52
CA PRO A 91 17.58 18.22 8.22
C PRO A 91 18.89 19.01 8.44
N GLU A 92 19.91 18.35 8.98
CA GLU A 92 21.25 18.96 9.19
C GLU A 92 22.18 18.77 7.99
N GLN A 93 21.88 17.82 7.11
CA GLN A 93 22.72 17.41 5.98
C GLN A 93 21.85 17.23 4.72
N SER A 94 22.50 16.94 3.58
CA SER A 94 21.79 16.49 2.38
C SER A 94 20.95 15.26 2.71
N VAL A 95 19.63 15.39 2.58
CA VAL A 95 18.67 14.30 2.81
C VAL A 95 17.98 13.92 1.51
N MET A 96 17.61 12.65 1.40
CA MET A 96 16.87 12.11 0.25
C MET A 96 15.39 12.21 0.52
N LEU A 97 14.59 12.71 -0.42
CA LEU A 97 13.14 12.76 -0.25
C LEU A 97 12.52 11.36 -0.35
N ALA A 98 11.64 11.05 0.60
CA ALA A 98 11.01 9.75 0.74
C ALA A 98 9.69 9.65 -0.06
N HIS A 99 9.68 10.03 -1.33
CA HIS A 99 8.44 10.14 -2.13
C HIS A 99 7.57 8.88 -2.13
N ALA A 100 8.18 7.71 -2.32
CA ALA A 100 7.43 6.45 -2.29
C ALA A 100 6.79 6.15 -0.94
N TYR A 101 7.43 6.56 0.17
CA TYR A 101 6.84 6.44 1.50
C TYR A 101 5.63 7.36 1.63
N GLU A 102 5.76 8.63 1.22
CA GLU A 102 4.66 9.60 1.29
C GLU A 102 3.45 9.14 0.50
N THR A 103 3.64 8.66 -0.74
CA THR A 103 2.55 8.13 -1.57
C THR A 103 1.82 6.97 -0.89
N VAL A 104 2.55 6.04 -0.26
CA VAL A 104 1.92 4.93 0.47
C VAL A 104 1.23 5.43 1.74
N ALA A 105 1.83 6.37 2.45
CA ALA A 105 1.29 6.93 3.67
C ALA A 105 -0.04 7.67 3.44
N GLU A 106 -0.30 8.20 2.25
CA GLU A 106 -1.57 8.84 1.90
C GLU A 106 -2.79 7.90 2.00
N TYR A 107 -2.61 6.58 2.01
CA TYR A 107 -3.68 5.59 2.17
C TYR A 107 -4.06 5.32 3.63
N PHE A 108 -3.25 5.84 4.56
CA PHE A 108 -3.38 5.56 5.97
C PHE A 108 -3.69 6.81 6.77
N LEU A 109 -4.40 6.59 7.88
CA LEU A 109 -4.61 7.60 8.89
C LEU A 109 -3.51 7.51 9.95
N PHE A 110 -2.98 8.66 10.32
CA PHE A 110 -1.98 8.81 11.36
C PHE A 110 -2.57 9.55 12.56
N PRO A 111 -2.20 9.16 13.78
CA PRO A 111 -2.55 9.95 14.94
C PRO A 111 -1.79 11.28 14.98
N CYS A 112 -2.43 12.27 15.59
CA CYS A 112 -1.80 13.54 15.96
C CYS A 112 -0.56 13.32 16.86
N LYS A 113 0.45 14.19 16.80
CA LYS A 113 1.59 14.15 17.75
C LYS A 113 1.16 14.20 19.23
N ASN A 114 0.02 14.82 19.53
CA ASN A 114 -0.53 14.93 20.88
C ASN A 114 -1.48 13.76 21.23
N TRP A 115 -1.40 12.64 20.51
CA TRP A 115 -2.22 11.46 20.74
C TRP A 115 -2.06 10.90 22.15
N GLU A 116 -0.83 10.87 22.66
CA GLU A 116 -0.54 10.45 24.05
C GLU A 116 -1.28 11.34 25.06
N GLN A 117 -1.49 12.62 24.72
CA GLN A 117 -2.26 13.60 25.48
C GLN A 117 -3.75 13.61 25.14
N HIS A 118 -4.30 12.49 24.66
CA HIS A 118 -5.74 12.29 24.40
C HIS A 118 -6.31 12.97 23.15
N CYS A 119 -5.49 13.48 22.25
CA CYS A 119 -5.98 13.90 20.94
C CYS A 119 -6.44 12.66 20.15
N ALA A 120 -7.75 12.49 19.96
CA ALA A 120 -8.34 11.32 19.31
C ALA A 120 -8.34 11.37 17.77
N TYR A 121 -7.81 12.44 17.17
CA TYR A 121 -7.86 12.63 15.73
C TYR A 121 -6.89 11.69 15.00
N LEU A 122 -7.44 10.94 14.05
CA LEU A 122 -6.72 10.15 13.05
C LEU A 122 -6.89 10.83 11.69
N LEU A 123 -5.77 11.25 11.10
CA LEU A 123 -5.75 12.22 10.00
C LEU A 123 -4.94 11.69 8.82
N ASN A 124 -5.26 12.13 7.62
CA ASN A 124 -4.40 11.88 6.47
C ASN A 124 -3.06 12.62 6.65
N ILE A 125 -1.95 12.06 6.13
CA ILE A 125 -0.62 12.69 6.21
C ILE A 125 -0.59 14.15 5.71
N LYS A 126 -1.49 14.53 4.79
CA LYS A 126 -1.63 15.91 4.29
C LYS A 126 -2.23 16.87 5.33
N ASP A 127 -3.12 16.37 6.18
CA ASP A 127 -3.93 17.18 7.10
C ASP A 127 -3.32 17.24 8.52
N VAL A 128 -2.41 16.30 8.85
CA VAL A 128 -1.79 16.20 10.17
C VAL A 128 -1.13 17.52 10.58
N MET A 129 -0.36 18.15 9.69
CA MET A 129 0.37 19.38 10.03
C MET A 129 -0.57 20.56 10.29
N GLU A 130 -1.67 20.67 9.55
CA GLU A 130 -2.67 21.72 9.74
C GLU A 130 -3.42 21.51 11.06
N HIS A 131 -3.89 20.29 11.32
CA HIS A 131 -4.51 19.93 12.59
C HIS A 131 -3.57 20.22 13.77
N GLU A 132 -2.28 19.86 13.68
CA GLU A 132 -1.32 20.06 14.77
C GLU A 132 -1.10 21.52 15.14
N LYS A 133 -1.28 22.46 14.21
CA LYS A 133 -1.23 23.91 14.49
C LYS A 133 -2.43 24.38 15.30
N ASN A 134 -3.59 23.77 15.07
CA ASN A 134 -4.87 24.14 15.67
C ASN A 134 -5.32 23.17 16.77
N CYS A 135 -4.49 22.17 17.11
CA CYS A 135 -4.85 21.11 18.03
C CYS A 135 -5.03 21.67 19.44
N SER A 136 -6.22 21.52 20.01
CA SER A 136 -6.54 21.95 21.38
C SER A 136 -5.67 21.28 22.45
N PHE A 137 -5.02 20.16 22.14
CA PHE A 137 -4.11 19.46 23.05
C PHE A 137 -2.66 19.97 22.94
N GLY A 138 -2.34 20.86 21.99
CA GLY A 138 -0.96 21.31 21.76
C GLY A 138 -0.47 22.41 22.70
N ASN A 139 -1.38 23.17 23.32
CA ASN A 139 -1.03 24.30 24.18
C ASN A 139 -1.43 24.00 25.64
N CYS A 140 -0.50 24.26 26.57
CA CYS A 140 -0.70 24.00 28.01
C CYS A 140 -1.99 24.64 28.56
N CYS A 141 -2.28 25.89 28.18
CA CYS A 141 -3.50 26.59 28.61
C CYS A 141 -4.78 25.89 28.12
N SER A 142 -4.76 25.34 26.91
CA SER A 142 -5.90 24.65 26.30
C SER A 142 -6.22 23.32 26.98
N ILE A 143 -5.22 22.62 27.53
CA ILE A 143 -5.44 21.38 28.28
C ILE A 143 -6.22 21.70 29.58
N CYS A 144 -5.79 22.72 30.33
CA CYS A 144 -6.45 23.10 31.58
C CYS A 144 -7.85 23.70 31.36
N CYS A 145 -8.05 24.50 30.31
CA CYS A 145 -9.29 25.25 30.11
C CYS A 145 -10.32 24.55 29.21
N LEU A 146 -9.90 23.86 28.15
CA LEU A 146 -10.82 23.25 27.18
C LEU A 146 -11.02 21.76 27.40
N ASN A 147 -10.06 21.07 28.04
CA ASN A 147 -10.11 19.62 28.24
C ASN A 147 -9.71 19.21 29.67
N PRO A 148 -10.32 19.76 30.74
CA PRO A 148 -9.88 19.49 32.12
C PRO A 148 -9.86 18.01 32.49
N GLY A 149 -10.71 17.19 31.86
CA GLY A 149 -10.75 15.74 32.06
C GLY A 149 -9.52 14.99 31.53
N SER A 150 -8.69 15.57 30.66
CA SER A 150 -7.50 14.88 30.14
C SER A 150 -6.39 14.77 31.18
N LEU A 151 -6.39 15.61 32.23
CA LEU A 151 -5.41 15.54 33.33
C LEU A 151 -5.55 14.26 34.18
N PHE A 152 -6.74 13.65 34.20
CA PHE A 152 -7.01 12.45 34.99
C PHE A 152 -7.00 11.17 34.16
N LYS A 153 -6.87 11.28 32.84
CA LYS A 153 -6.85 10.10 31.96
C LYS A 153 -5.41 9.60 31.80
N PRO A 154 -5.16 8.29 31.95
CA PRO A 154 -3.84 7.73 31.70
C PRO A 154 -3.47 7.89 30.23
N ASP A 155 -2.23 8.29 29.93
CA ASP A 155 -1.78 8.51 28.55
C ASP A 155 -2.14 7.35 27.61
N ASN A 156 -2.54 7.70 26.38
CA ASN A 156 -2.82 6.69 25.36
C ASN A 156 -1.55 5.88 25.06
N LYS A 157 -1.65 4.56 25.18
CA LYS A 157 -0.57 3.62 24.85
C LYS A 157 -0.92 2.84 23.58
N LEU A 158 0.09 2.62 22.74
CA LEU A 158 -0.02 1.73 21.60
C LEU A 158 -0.13 0.29 22.08
N ASP A 159 -1.09 -0.46 21.54
CA ASP A 159 -1.25 -1.88 21.80
C ASP A 159 -0.37 -2.68 20.84
N LEU A 160 0.85 -2.97 21.31
CA LEU A 160 1.85 -3.73 20.55
C LEU A 160 1.49 -5.22 20.40
N THR A 161 0.42 -5.70 21.02
CA THR A 161 -0.03 -7.09 20.93
C THR A 161 -0.94 -7.36 19.73
N GLN A 162 -1.38 -6.30 19.04
CA GLN A 162 -2.28 -6.42 17.90
C GLN A 162 -1.67 -7.27 16.77
N SER A 163 -2.47 -8.19 16.23
CA SER A 163 -2.12 -8.94 15.03
C SER A 163 -2.02 -8.01 13.83
N LEU A 164 -0.98 -8.18 13.00
CA LEU A 164 -0.83 -7.41 11.77
C LEU A 164 -1.97 -7.72 10.78
N LYS A 165 -2.72 -6.68 10.43
CA LYS A 165 -3.68 -6.72 9.32
C LYS A 165 -2.97 -6.38 8.02
N PHE A 166 -3.29 -7.14 6.97
CA PHE A 166 -2.71 -6.94 5.64
C PHE A 166 -3.71 -6.27 4.70
N TYR A 167 -3.19 -5.42 3.81
CA TYR A 167 -3.96 -4.62 2.89
C TYR A 167 -3.52 -4.88 1.45
N ASN A 168 -4.47 -5.03 0.52
CA ASN A 168 -4.15 -4.99 -0.90
C ASN A 168 -3.80 -3.54 -1.29
N ILE A 169 -2.86 -3.36 -2.20
CA ILE A 169 -2.56 -2.05 -2.77
C ILE A 169 -3.73 -1.67 -3.68
N PRO A 170 -4.49 -0.59 -3.35
CA PRO A 170 -5.75 -0.30 -4.03
C PRO A 170 -5.56 0.22 -5.46
N ASP A 171 -4.51 1.00 -5.68
CA ASP A 171 -4.36 1.80 -6.91
C ASP A 171 -3.13 1.41 -7.73
N GLU A 172 -3.31 1.37 -9.06
CA GLU A 172 -2.21 1.18 -10.01
C GLU A 172 -1.22 2.37 -9.98
N GLU A 173 -1.68 3.56 -9.57
CA GLU A 173 -0.82 4.74 -9.38
C GLU A 173 0.21 4.50 -8.27
N VAL A 174 -0.21 3.93 -7.14
CA VAL A 174 0.70 3.56 -6.04
C VAL A 174 1.66 2.46 -6.49
N LEU A 175 1.14 1.46 -7.19
CA LEU A 175 1.97 0.38 -7.73
C LEU A 175 3.04 0.93 -8.68
N SER A 176 2.73 1.99 -9.44
CA SER A 176 3.70 2.65 -10.33
C SER A 176 4.83 3.33 -9.55
N VAL A 177 4.52 4.00 -8.44
CA VAL A 177 5.52 4.62 -7.55
C VAL A 177 6.32 3.54 -6.81
N LEU A 178 5.71 2.40 -6.52
CA LEU A 178 6.35 1.23 -5.92
C LEU A 178 7.02 0.32 -6.96
N THR A 179 7.60 0.88 -8.03
CA THR A 179 8.45 0.15 -8.98
C THR A 179 9.93 0.46 -8.78
N CYS A 180 10.77 -0.54 -9.01
CA CYS A 180 12.20 -0.40 -9.06
C CYS A 180 12.59 0.33 -10.35
N THR A 181 13.33 1.44 -10.25
CA THR A 181 13.74 2.22 -11.43
C THR A 181 14.71 1.48 -12.35
N LEU A 182 15.38 0.44 -11.86
CA LEU A 182 16.33 -0.34 -12.67
C LEU A 182 15.68 -1.49 -13.44
N CYS A 183 14.77 -2.24 -12.84
CA CYS A 183 14.15 -3.41 -13.49
C CYS A 183 12.66 -3.23 -13.84
N GLY A 184 12.02 -2.15 -13.39
CA GLY A 184 10.59 -1.90 -13.59
C GLY A 184 9.67 -2.83 -12.79
N TYR A 185 10.18 -3.80 -12.03
CA TYR A 185 9.38 -4.67 -11.17
C TYR A 185 8.99 -3.98 -9.87
N TYR A 186 7.91 -4.45 -9.25
CA TYR A 186 7.46 -3.95 -7.96
C TYR A 186 8.54 -4.07 -6.88
N LEU A 187 8.58 -3.10 -5.95
CA LEU A 187 9.43 -3.07 -4.77
C LEU A 187 8.93 -4.06 -3.70
N SER A 188 8.76 -5.32 -4.08
CA SER A 188 8.22 -6.39 -3.25
C SER A 188 9.28 -7.14 -2.45
N SER A 189 10.57 -6.89 -2.71
CA SER A 189 11.72 -7.56 -2.06
C SER A 189 12.49 -6.61 -1.15
N CYS A 190 12.77 -7.05 0.09
CA CYS A 190 13.59 -6.33 1.07
C CYS A 190 15.08 -6.73 0.95
N PRO A 191 16.05 -5.83 1.19
CA PRO A 191 15.92 -4.38 1.43
C PRO A 191 15.58 -3.52 0.20
N ILE A 192 15.00 -2.34 0.45
CA ILE A 192 14.76 -1.29 -0.56
C ILE A 192 15.77 -0.17 -0.34
N HIS A 193 16.36 0.33 -1.42
CA HIS A 193 17.29 1.45 -1.37
C HIS A 193 16.75 2.64 -2.17
N VAL A 194 17.07 3.86 -1.73
CA VAL A 194 16.70 5.12 -2.36
C VAL A 194 17.95 5.94 -2.66
N ASN A 195 17.96 6.71 -3.76
CA ASN A 195 19.04 7.64 -4.09
C ASN A 195 18.70 9.10 -3.72
N SER A 196 19.63 10.02 -3.99
CA SER A 196 19.45 11.47 -3.80
C SER A 196 18.23 12.06 -4.50
N ASP A 197 17.83 11.48 -5.63
CA ASP A 197 16.71 11.95 -6.44
C ASP A 197 15.35 11.35 -5.99
N GLY A 198 15.36 10.49 -4.96
CA GLY A 198 14.16 9.81 -4.46
C GLY A 198 13.76 8.55 -5.24
N TYR A 199 14.59 8.11 -6.20
CA TYR A 199 14.35 6.87 -6.96
C TYR A 199 14.67 5.64 -6.12
N ASN A 200 13.76 4.67 -6.16
CA ASN A 200 13.87 3.44 -5.37
C ASN A 200 14.35 2.27 -6.23
N ILE A 201 15.22 1.44 -5.65
CA ILE A 201 15.68 0.18 -6.25
C ILE A 201 15.41 -0.98 -5.31
N CYS A 202 15.02 -2.12 -5.89
CA CYS A 202 14.77 -3.34 -5.14
C CYS A 202 16.06 -4.10 -4.81
N HIS A 203 16.00 -4.97 -3.80
CA HIS A 203 17.11 -5.82 -3.40
C HIS A 203 17.74 -6.63 -4.55
N ARG A 204 16.92 -7.14 -5.47
CA ARG A 204 17.41 -7.92 -6.64
C ARG A 204 18.39 -7.12 -7.49
N CYS A 205 18.03 -5.88 -7.80
CA CYS A 205 18.92 -5.00 -8.56
C CYS A 205 20.13 -4.56 -7.74
N TYR A 206 19.97 -4.52 -6.41
CA TYR A 206 21.06 -4.18 -5.51
C TYR A 206 22.14 -5.28 -5.42
N THR A 207 21.77 -6.55 -5.57
CA THR A 207 22.75 -7.67 -5.47
C THR A 207 23.30 -8.11 -6.82
N THR A 208 22.53 -7.97 -7.90
CA THR A 208 22.89 -8.54 -9.22
C THR A 208 23.99 -7.75 -9.95
N LYS A 209 24.17 -6.47 -9.65
CA LYS A 209 25.22 -5.68 -10.29
C LYS A 209 26.54 -5.97 -9.58
N GLU A 210 27.44 -6.68 -10.26
CA GLU A 210 28.83 -6.96 -9.90
C GLU A 210 29.63 -5.68 -9.55
N GLY A 211 29.33 -5.05 -8.41
CA GLY A 211 30.03 -3.87 -7.88
C GLY A 211 29.72 -2.52 -8.54
N LYS A 212 28.77 -2.42 -9.50
CA LYS A 212 28.48 -1.15 -10.23
C LYS A 212 27.19 -0.45 -9.81
N ILE A 213 26.84 -0.50 -8.53
CA ILE A 213 25.74 0.35 -8.03
C ILE A 213 26.36 1.67 -7.62
N PRO A 214 25.80 2.81 -8.07
CA PRO A 214 26.28 4.11 -7.65
C PRO A 214 26.36 4.18 -6.12
N LEU A 215 27.46 4.73 -5.59
CA LEU A 215 27.75 4.83 -4.15
C LEU A 215 26.72 5.62 -3.32
N ASN A 216 25.61 6.07 -3.92
CA ASN A 216 24.66 7.02 -3.36
C ASN A 216 23.29 6.40 -3.04
N TYR A 217 23.19 5.07 -2.97
CA TYR A 217 21.95 4.39 -2.58
C TYR A 217 21.96 4.03 -1.10
N ILE A 218 20.87 4.34 -0.42
CA ILE A 218 20.74 4.20 1.04
C ILE A 218 19.47 3.43 1.35
N ARG A 219 19.55 2.52 2.34
CA ARG A 219 18.42 1.68 2.72
C ARG A 219 17.28 2.52 3.29
N HIS A 220 16.07 2.32 2.78
CA HIS A 220 14.88 3.09 3.13
C HIS A 220 14.00 2.34 4.15
N LYS A 221 14.40 2.34 5.42
CA LYS A 221 13.76 1.54 6.48
C LYS A 221 12.28 1.85 6.70
N ALA A 222 11.88 3.14 6.73
CA ALA A 222 10.48 3.50 6.95
C ALA A 222 9.55 2.99 5.84
N LEU A 223 10.01 3.03 4.58
CA LEU A 223 9.29 2.43 3.47
C LEU A 223 9.17 0.91 3.65
N GLU A 224 10.25 0.21 3.97
CA GLU A 224 10.18 -1.22 4.26
C GLU A 224 9.16 -1.54 5.37
N THR A 225 9.15 -0.78 6.46
CA THR A 225 8.22 -0.95 7.59
C THR A 225 6.77 -0.79 7.17
N ILE A 226 6.41 0.27 6.44
CA ILE A 226 5.00 0.45 6.01
C ILE A 226 4.59 -0.59 4.95
N LEU A 227 5.53 -1.06 4.13
CA LEU A 227 5.24 -2.11 3.14
C LEU A 227 5.00 -3.49 3.75
N GLN A 228 5.43 -3.76 4.99
CA GLN A 228 5.19 -5.05 5.66
C GLN A 228 3.71 -5.39 5.82
N ILE A 229 2.82 -4.39 5.86
CA ILE A 229 1.37 -4.58 5.93
C ILE A 229 0.69 -4.62 4.56
N LEU A 230 1.44 -4.51 3.46
CA LEU A 230 0.89 -4.52 2.12
C LEU A 230 1.06 -5.89 1.43
N LEU A 231 0.06 -6.22 0.61
CA LEU A 231 0.05 -7.37 -0.28
C LEU A 231 0.40 -6.91 -1.69
N PHE A 232 1.52 -7.40 -2.20
CA PHE A 232 2.00 -7.13 -3.53
C PHE A 232 1.46 -8.15 -4.53
N PRO A 233 0.98 -7.72 -5.70
CA PRO A 233 0.69 -8.64 -6.78
C PRO A 233 1.97 -9.30 -7.29
N CYS A 234 1.82 -10.51 -7.86
CA CYS A 234 2.89 -11.15 -8.60
C CYS A 234 3.45 -10.21 -9.69
N VAL A 235 4.78 -10.17 -9.87
CA VAL A 235 5.43 -9.41 -10.96
C VAL A 235 4.93 -9.83 -12.35
N TYR A 236 4.42 -11.06 -12.48
CA TYR A 236 3.81 -11.59 -13.70
C TYR A 236 2.28 -11.38 -13.77
N ARG A 237 1.71 -10.45 -12.98
CA ARG A 237 0.27 -10.14 -13.02
C ARG A 237 -0.21 -9.74 -14.40
N LYS A 238 0.60 -8.96 -15.14
CA LYS A 238 0.30 -8.59 -16.54
C LYS A 238 0.22 -9.78 -17.50
N ARG A 239 0.78 -10.94 -17.12
CA ARG A 239 0.69 -12.20 -17.89
C ARG A 239 -0.46 -13.10 -17.42
N GLY A 240 -1.21 -12.69 -16.39
CA GLY A 240 -2.36 -13.42 -15.86
C GLY A 240 -2.16 -14.03 -14.48
N CYS A 241 -1.00 -13.87 -13.83
CA CYS A 241 -0.83 -14.37 -12.46
C CYS A 241 -1.67 -13.55 -11.47
N THR A 242 -2.63 -14.18 -10.80
CA THR A 242 -3.52 -13.53 -9.83
C THR A 242 -3.03 -13.61 -8.38
N LYS A 243 -1.89 -14.26 -8.13
CA LYS A 243 -1.37 -14.43 -6.77
C LYS A 243 -0.86 -13.11 -6.19
N VAL A 244 -1.09 -12.93 -4.90
CA VAL A 244 -0.62 -11.80 -4.09
C VAL A 244 0.25 -12.32 -2.93
N PHE A 245 1.23 -11.52 -2.50
CA PHE A 245 2.24 -11.92 -1.54
C PHE A 245 2.49 -10.82 -0.52
N ARG A 246 2.85 -11.22 0.70
CA ARG A 246 3.39 -10.29 1.69
C ARG A 246 4.74 -9.75 1.20
N PHE A 247 5.04 -8.50 1.54
CA PHE A 247 6.34 -7.91 1.28
C PHE A 247 7.48 -8.80 1.80
N GLY A 248 8.46 -9.10 0.95
CA GLY A 248 9.59 -9.98 1.24
C GLY A 248 9.38 -11.48 0.96
N TYR A 249 8.15 -11.95 0.70
CA TYR A 249 7.82 -13.38 0.59
C TYR A 249 7.52 -13.84 -0.84
N ASN A 250 7.82 -13.03 -1.85
CA ASN A 250 7.51 -13.30 -3.25
C ASN A 250 8.58 -14.12 -3.99
N THR A 251 9.78 -14.31 -3.42
CA THR A 251 10.96 -14.85 -4.12
C THR A 251 10.75 -16.28 -4.63
N ASP A 252 10.14 -17.14 -3.83
CA ASP A 252 9.97 -18.55 -4.19
C ASP A 252 8.90 -18.71 -5.28
N HIS A 253 7.83 -17.93 -5.16
CA HIS A 253 6.81 -17.89 -6.19
C HIS A 253 7.36 -17.37 -7.51
N GLU A 254 8.17 -16.31 -7.51
CA GLU A 254 8.73 -15.75 -8.75
C GLU A 254 9.50 -16.80 -9.56
N LYS A 255 10.31 -17.64 -8.90
CA LYS A 255 11.07 -18.72 -9.53
C LYS A 255 10.16 -19.82 -10.11
N MET A 256 9.07 -20.14 -9.41
CA MET A 256 8.19 -21.26 -9.73
C MET A 256 6.88 -20.83 -10.43
N CYS A 257 6.70 -19.55 -10.72
CA CYS A 257 5.46 -19.04 -11.29
C CYS A 257 5.25 -19.64 -12.68
N SER A 258 4.08 -20.23 -12.94
CA SER A 258 3.73 -20.75 -14.26
C SER A 258 3.78 -19.67 -15.35
N TYR A 259 3.59 -18.41 -14.97
CA TYR A 259 3.65 -17.24 -15.85
C TYR A 259 5.07 -16.64 -16.00
N SER A 260 6.07 -17.13 -15.27
CA SER A 260 7.46 -16.66 -15.39
C SER A 260 8.09 -17.12 -16.70
N ARG A 261 7.81 -18.36 -17.10
CA ARG A 261 8.23 -18.92 -18.37
C ARG A 261 7.63 -18.07 -19.48
N THR A 262 8.50 -17.38 -20.23
CA THR A 262 8.12 -16.88 -21.54
C THR A 262 7.51 -18.08 -22.25
N GLN A 263 6.23 -18.03 -22.61
CA GLN A 263 5.65 -19.07 -23.44
C GLN A 263 6.62 -19.19 -24.62
N LYS A 264 7.28 -20.35 -24.74
CA LYS A 264 8.19 -20.59 -25.86
C LYS A 264 7.38 -20.19 -27.07
N SER A 265 7.93 -19.30 -27.91
CA SER A 265 7.37 -18.99 -29.22
C SER A 265 6.82 -20.30 -29.74
N PHE A 266 5.49 -20.41 -29.86
CA PHE A 266 4.88 -21.63 -30.37
C PHE A 266 5.66 -21.94 -31.64
N SER A 267 6.37 -23.07 -31.67
CA SER A 267 7.08 -23.49 -32.87
C SER A 267 6.01 -23.48 -33.95
N THR A 268 6.15 -22.58 -34.90
CA THR A 268 5.15 -22.35 -35.93
C THR A 268 4.85 -23.71 -36.52
N PHE A 269 3.66 -24.27 -36.24
CA PHE A 269 3.30 -25.58 -36.73
C PHE A 269 3.09 -25.41 -38.23
N THR A 270 4.15 -25.62 -39.00
CA THR A 270 4.07 -25.74 -40.45
C THR A 270 3.47 -27.10 -40.71
N ASP A 271 2.17 -27.11 -41.01
CA ASP A 271 1.53 -28.28 -41.61
C ASP A 271 2.30 -28.62 -42.90
N PRO A 272 2.95 -29.79 -43.00
CA PRO A 272 3.77 -30.14 -44.16
C PRO A 272 2.95 -30.27 -45.45
N ASN A 273 1.63 -30.40 -45.37
CA ASN A 273 0.78 -30.70 -46.53
C ASN A 273 -0.13 -29.54 -46.96
N ASN A 274 -0.25 -28.48 -46.15
CA ASN A 274 -1.16 -27.39 -46.46
C ASN A 274 -0.60 -26.07 -45.93
N GLY A 275 -0.06 -25.24 -46.82
CA GLY A 275 0.61 -23.97 -46.50
C GLY A 275 -0.28 -22.87 -45.87
N LYS A 276 -1.34 -23.23 -45.13
CA LYS A 276 -2.23 -22.31 -44.43
C LYS A 276 -2.14 -22.57 -42.93
N GLN A 277 -1.37 -21.73 -42.24
CA GLN A 277 -1.32 -21.71 -40.78
C GLN A 277 -2.69 -21.31 -40.22
N ARG A 278 -3.39 -22.24 -39.56
CA ARG A 278 -4.52 -21.91 -38.69
C ARG A 278 -4.05 -21.96 -37.25
N GLY A 279 -3.98 -20.79 -36.61
CA GLY A 279 -3.56 -20.62 -35.22
C GLY A 279 -4.56 -21.20 -34.24
N ILE A 280 -4.45 -22.51 -33.97
CA ILE A 280 -5.17 -23.18 -32.89
C ILE A 280 -4.16 -23.38 -31.75
N VAL A 281 -4.43 -22.76 -30.60
CA VAL A 281 -3.63 -22.98 -29.38
C VAL A 281 -4.39 -23.97 -28.52
N GLU A 282 -3.84 -25.18 -28.41
CA GLU A 282 -4.36 -26.21 -27.51
C GLU A 282 -3.87 -25.92 -26.08
N THR A 283 -4.81 -25.84 -25.13
CA THR A 283 -4.45 -25.69 -23.71
C THR A 283 -4.41 -27.05 -23.02
N HIS A 284 -3.69 -27.13 -21.90
CA HIS A 284 -3.48 -28.35 -21.10
C HIS A 284 -4.76 -28.97 -20.51
N THR A 285 -5.91 -28.34 -20.72
CA THR A 285 -7.24 -28.82 -20.28
C THR A 285 -8.10 -29.36 -21.43
N GLY A 286 -7.59 -29.43 -22.67
CA GLY A 286 -8.37 -29.87 -23.84
C GLY A 286 -9.41 -28.85 -24.32
N HIS A 287 -9.44 -27.65 -23.74
CA HIS A 287 -10.28 -26.55 -24.22
C HIS A 287 -9.58 -25.80 -25.34
N MET A 288 -10.23 -25.74 -26.51
CA MET A 288 -9.82 -24.89 -27.62
C MET A 288 -10.19 -23.44 -27.31
N PHE A 289 -9.20 -22.57 -27.17
CA PHE A 289 -9.42 -21.14 -27.26
C PHE A 289 -8.87 -20.67 -28.59
N GLY A 290 -9.74 -20.10 -29.44
CA GLY A 290 -9.27 -19.31 -30.57
C GLY A 290 -8.45 -18.15 -30.01
N THR A 291 -7.20 -18.00 -30.45
CA THR A 291 -6.38 -16.84 -30.10
C THR A 291 -7.08 -15.60 -30.65
N ILE A 292 -7.76 -14.86 -29.79
CA ILE A 292 -8.22 -13.54 -30.15
C ILE A 292 -6.97 -12.67 -30.20
N THR A 293 -6.41 -12.50 -31.39
CA THR A 293 -5.29 -11.60 -31.59
C THR A 293 -5.72 -10.20 -31.13
N PRO A 294 -4.86 -9.45 -30.42
CA PRO A 294 -5.20 -8.11 -29.95
C PRO A 294 -5.48 -7.11 -31.09
N TYR A 295 -5.11 -7.47 -32.32
CA TYR A 295 -5.42 -6.74 -33.55
C TYR A 295 -6.68 -7.25 -34.28
N SER A 296 -7.36 -8.27 -33.76
CA SER A 296 -8.65 -8.64 -34.32
C SER A 296 -9.63 -7.48 -34.15
N GLN A 297 -10.44 -7.21 -35.18
CA GLN A 297 -11.45 -6.14 -35.24
C GLN A 297 -12.43 -6.13 -34.04
N PHE A 298 -12.39 -7.15 -33.19
CA PHE A 298 -13.16 -7.28 -31.96
C PHE A 298 -12.71 -6.33 -30.83
N PHE A 299 -11.43 -5.95 -30.79
CA PHE A 299 -10.86 -5.12 -29.72
C PHE A 299 -10.25 -3.79 -30.21
N SER A 300 -10.33 -3.49 -31.50
CA SER A 300 -9.95 -2.18 -32.03
C SER A 300 -10.81 -1.09 -31.39
N ALA A 301 -10.18 -0.04 -30.83
CA ALA A 301 -10.89 1.14 -30.39
C ALA A 301 -11.72 1.67 -31.57
N GLN A 302 -13.03 1.86 -31.38
CA GLN A 302 -13.87 2.44 -32.42
C GLN A 302 -13.33 3.84 -32.77
N SER A 303 -13.19 4.13 -34.06
CA SER A 303 -12.85 5.47 -34.54
C SER A 303 -13.87 6.45 -33.96
N LYS A 304 -13.38 7.50 -33.28
CA LYS A 304 -14.23 8.58 -32.77
C LYS A 304 -15.14 9.04 -33.92
N VAL A 305 -16.46 8.97 -33.72
CA VAL A 305 -17.40 9.61 -34.63
C VAL A 305 -17.08 11.10 -34.59
N SER A 306 -16.58 11.64 -35.71
CA SER A 306 -16.30 13.06 -35.86
C SER A 306 -17.62 13.82 -35.71
N THR A 307 -17.82 14.44 -34.55
CA THR A 307 -18.84 15.46 -34.32
C THR A 307 -18.41 16.77 -34.96
N ASP A 308 -18.19 16.76 -36.27
CA ASP A 308 -17.90 17.96 -37.06
C ASP A 308 -19.21 18.43 -37.70
N SER A 309 -20.07 19.13 -36.96
CA SER A 309 -21.16 19.96 -37.54
C SER A 309 -22.05 20.71 -36.53
N TYR A 310 -21.58 21.13 -35.34
CA TYR A 310 -22.31 22.15 -34.57
C TYR A 310 -21.38 23.13 -33.84
N PRO A 311 -21.51 24.45 -34.06
CA PRO A 311 -20.85 25.46 -33.25
C PRO A 311 -21.69 25.69 -31.99
N SER A 312 -21.17 25.31 -30.81
CA SER A 312 -21.76 25.72 -29.53
C SER A 312 -20.66 25.94 -28.51
N GLU A 313 -20.42 27.21 -28.19
CA GLU A 313 -19.76 27.62 -26.97
C GLU A 313 -20.62 27.19 -25.76
N ASN A 314 -19.94 26.80 -24.67
CA ASN A 314 -20.49 26.50 -23.34
C ASN A 314 -21.27 25.19 -23.14
N VAL A 315 -20.56 24.05 -23.06
CA VAL A 315 -21.07 22.86 -22.35
C VAL A 315 -19.96 22.22 -21.50
N ARG A 316 -20.01 22.44 -20.17
CA ARG A 316 -19.26 21.64 -19.17
C ARG A 316 -20.10 20.46 -18.74
N GLY A 317 -19.78 19.28 -19.28
CA GLY A 317 -20.34 18.01 -18.85
C GLY A 317 -20.11 16.94 -19.91
N VAL A 318 -18.97 16.28 -19.88
CA VAL A 318 -18.71 15.14 -20.76
C VAL A 318 -19.57 13.98 -20.26
N GLU A 319 -20.66 13.68 -20.95
CA GLU A 319 -21.41 12.44 -20.73
C GLU A 319 -20.50 11.25 -21.02
N PRO A 320 -20.57 10.17 -20.21
CA PRO A 320 -19.82 8.96 -20.51
C PRO A 320 -20.23 8.44 -21.88
N LEU A 321 -19.26 8.32 -22.79
CA LEU A 321 -19.44 7.77 -24.13
C LEU A 321 -20.18 6.43 -24.03
N LYS A 322 -21.44 6.38 -24.49
CA LYS A 322 -22.13 5.12 -24.78
C LYS A 322 -21.41 4.47 -25.95
N VAL A 323 -20.53 3.53 -25.64
CA VAL A 323 -19.91 2.67 -26.66
C VAL A 323 -21.01 1.72 -27.16
N VAL A 324 -21.49 1.95 -28.38
CA VAL A 324 -22.41 1.04 -29.06
C VAL A 324 -21.57 -0.10 -29.65
N PRO A 325 -21.76 -1.37 -29.23
CA PRO A 325 -21.04 -2.49 -29.81
C PRO A 325 -21.31 -2.55 -31.32
N ASN A 326 -20.29 -2.84 -32.13
CA ASN A 326 -20.55 -3.10 -33.55
C ASN A 326 -21.30 -4.44 -33.71
N GLU A 327 -21.93 -4.66 -34.87
CA GLU A 327 -22.75 -5.85 -35.12
C GLU A 327 -22.00 -7.17 -34.86
N LYS A 328 -20.68 -7.20 -35.11
CA LYS A 328 -19.84 -8.38 -34.83
C LYS A 328 -19.65 -8.61 -33.33
N GLN A 329 -19.40 -7.55 -32.56
CA GLN A 329 -19.32 -7.58 -31.10
C GLN A 329 -20.65 -8.02 -30.50
N GLU A 330 -21.76 -7.48 -30.98
CA GLU A 330 -23.10 -7.85 -30.54
C GLU A 330 -23.41 -9.33 -30.83
N ARG A 331 -23.10 -9.82 -32.04
CA ARG A 331 -23.23 -11.25 -32.38
C ARG A 331 -22.40 -12.15 -31.47
N PHE A 332 -21.18 -11.76 -31.12
CA PHE A 332 -20.33 -12.51 -30.20
C PHE A 332 -20.89 -12.52 -28.78
N PHE A 333 -21.31 -11.37 -28.25
CA PHE A 333 -21.94 -11.31 -26.93
C PHE A 333 -23.21 -12.17 -26.88
N ASN A 334 -24.02 -12.14 -27.93
CA ASN A 334 -25.21 -12.97 -28.05
C ASN A 334 -24.86 -14.47 -28.13
N GLN A 335 -23.80 -14.86 -28.84
CA GLN A 335 -23.31 -16.24 -28.86
C GLN A 335 -22.79 -16.68 -27.48
N LEU A 336 -22.07 -15.82 -26.78
CA LEU A 336 -21.55 -16.07 -25.43
C LEU A 336 -22.69 -16.25 -24.42
N LEU A 337 -23.72 -15.40 -24.49
CA LEU A 337 -24.92 -15.50 -23.66
C LEU A 337 -25.70 -16.79 -23.95
N LYS A 338 -25.93 -17.12 -25.23
CA LYS A 338 -26.56 -18.39 -25.63
C LYS A 338 -25.78 -19.61 -25.15
N HIS A 339 -24.45 -19.57 -25.22
CA HIS A 339 -23.61 -20.64 -24.71
C HIS A 339 -23.73 -20.80 -23.19
N ARG A 340 -23.71 -19.69 -22.44
CA ARG A 340 -23.95 -19.68 -21.00
C ARG A 340 -25.33 -20.27 -20.65
N GLU A 341 -26.38 -19.85 -21.35
CA GLU A 341 -27.74 -20.38 -21.16
C GLU A 341 -27.82 -21.88 -21.47
N SER A 342 -27.14 -22.34 -22.52
CA SER A 342 -27.05 -23.76 -22.87
C SER A 342 -26.35 -24.57 -21.78
N LEU A 343 -25.24 -24.08 -21.21
CA LEU A 343 -24.55 -24.73 -20.09
C LEU A 343 -25.44 -24.79 -18.84
N GLN A 344 -26.17 -23.70 -18.56
CA GLN A 344 -27.10 -23.65 -17.43
C GLN A 344 -28.28 -24.61 -17.61
N TYR A 345 -28.79 -24.74 -18.84
CA TYR A 345 -29.82 -25.73 -19.18
C TYR A 345 -29.32 -27.16 -19.02
N GLN A 346 -28.13 -27.49 -19.53
CA GLN A 346 -27.52 -28.81 -19.35
C GLN A 346 -27.30 -29.14 -17.87
N TRP A 347 -26.85 -28.17 -17.09
CA TRP A 347 -26.70 -28.32 -15.65
C TRP A 347 -28.04 -28.63 -14.95
N ASN A 348 -29.09 -27.87 -15.26
CA ASN A 348 -30.43 -28.11 -14.72
C ASN A 348 -31.04 -29.45 -15.16
N ARG A 349 -30.67 -29.95 -16.34
CA ARG A 349 -31.10 -31.25 -16.84
C ARG A 349 -30.41 -32.38 -16.07
N ASN A 350 -29.11 -32.27 -15.86
CA ASN A 350 -28.32 -33.29 -15.15
C ASN A 350 -28.70 -33.34 -13.66
N SER A 351 -28.93 -32.20 -13.02
CA SER A 351 -29.36 -32.16 -11.61
C SER A 351 -30.72 -32.83 -11.35
N LYS A 352 -31.63 -32.81 -12.33
CA LYS A 352 -32.90 -33.54 -12.26
C LYS A 352 -32.75 -35.05 -12.40
N ILE A 353 -31.75 -35.52 -13.17
CA ILE A 353 -31.51 -36.95 -13.38
C ILE A 353 -30.89 -37.57 -12.12
N ASP A 354 -30.02 -36.83 -11.43
CA ASP A 354 -29.31 -37.34 -10.26
C ASP A 354 -30.12 -37.27 -8.95
N GLY A 355 -31.38 -36.83 -9.00
CA GLY A 355 -32.26 -36.71 -7.82
C GLY A 355 -31.75 -35.74 -6.74
N SER A 356 -30.65 -35.02 -6.99
CA SER A 356 -30.00 -34.13 -6.04
C SER A 356 -30.42 -32.68 -6.31
N ASN A 357 -31.43 -32.21 -5.58
CA ASN A 357 -31.92 -30.82 -5.65
C ASN A 357 -30.95 -29.80 -5.01
N SER A 358 -29.65 -30.06 -4.99
CA SER A 358 -28.65 -29.18 -4.38
C SER A 358 -27.48 -28.98 -5.33
N PRO A 359 -27.07 -27.72 -5.60
CA PRO A 359 -25.81 -27.45 -6.27
C PRO A 359 -24.70 -28.23 -5.54
N PRO A 360 -23.74 -28.85 -6.25
CA PRO A 360 -22.60 -29.46 -5.57
C PRO A 360 -21.95 -28.39 -4.71
N LYS A 361 -21.95 -28.58 -3.39
CA LYS A 361 -21.15 -27.77 -2.48
C LYS A 361 -19.73 -27.89 -3.00
N MET A 362 -19.16 -26.81 -3.53
CA MET A 362 -17.73 -26.79 -3.85
C MET A 362 -16.99 -27.07 -2.55
N ALA A 363 -16.52 -28.30 -2.41
CA ALA A 363 -15.76 -28.74 -1.26
C ALA A 363 -14.42 -27.99 -1.29
N ASN A 364 -14.33 -26.89 -0.56
CA ASN A 364 -13.06 -26.32 -0.12
C ASN A 364 -12.46 -27.17 1.02
N GLY A 365 -12.50 -28.50 0.85
CA GLY A 365 -11.88 -29.47 1.74
C GLY A 365 -10.46 -29.72 1.26
N VAL A 366 -9.51 -28.95 1.80
CA VAL A 366 -8.11 -29.40 1.87
C VAL A 366 -8.12 -30.64 2.75
N GLY A 367 -8.03 -31.81 2.14
CA GLY A 367 -7.83 -33.07 2.86
C GLY A 367 -6.57 -32.97 3.71
N LYS A 368 -6.71 -33.17 5.02
CA LYS A 368 -5.58 -33.52 5.88
C LYS A 368 -5.05 -34.87 5.40
N PRO A 369 -3.74 -35.03 5.16
CA PRO A 369 -3.16 -36.36 5.02
C PRO A 369 -3.30 -37.11 6.34
N GLN A 370 -3.77 -38.36 6.27
CA GLN A 370 -3.59 -39.34 7.34
C GLN A 370 -2.09 -39.58 7.50
N SER A 371 -1.57 -39.37 8.71
CA SER A 371 -0.25 -39.83 9.12
C SER A 371 -0.39 -41.23 9.66
N ASP A 372 0.10 -42.20 8.90
CA ASP A 372 0.35 -43.55 9.38
C ASP A 372 1.59 -43.53 10.31
N ASP A 373 1.46 -44.31 11.38
CA ASP A 373 2.46 -44.52 12.41
C ASP A 373 3.75 -45.13 11.84
N ALA A 374 4.88 -44.46 12.06
CA ALA A 374 6.20 -45.08 11.98
C ALA A 374 7.10 -44.49 13.06
N ALA A 375 7.39 -45.33 14.06
CA ALA A 375 8.43 -45.13 15.05
C ALA A 375 9.80 -45.04 14.38
N GLU A 376 10.66 -44.12 14.82
CA GLU A 376 12.09 -44.39 15.05
C GLU A 376 12.83 -43.15 15.63
N ASN A 377 13.57 -43.44 16.70
CA ASN A 377 14.84 -42.87 17.15
C ASN A 377 15.07 -41.35 17.12
N ARG A 378 15.02 -40.76 18.33
CA ARG A 378 15.73 -39.52 18.66
C ARG A 378 16.89 -39.83 19.61
N ASP A 379 18.10 -39.76 19.06
CA ASP A 379 19.31 -39.59 19.84
C ASP A 379 19.33 -38.21 20.50
N GLU A 380 19.68 -38.21 21.77
CA GLU A 380 19.95 -37.05 22.61
C GLU A 380 21.17 -36.27 22.10
N PHE A 381 21.03 -34.95 22.00
CA PHE A 381 22.17 -34.03 22.10
C PHE A 381 21.87 -33.03 23.21
N SER A 382 22.50 -33.27 24.35
CA SER A 382 22.48 -32.46 25.56
C SER A 382 23.30 -31.18 25.37
N LEU A 383 22.73 -30.01 25.63
CA LEU A 383 23.51 -28.82 25.97
C LEU A 383 22.84 -28.04 27.12
N GLY A 384 23.45 -28.18 28.30
CA GLY A 384 23.62 -27.13 29.31
C GLY A 384 22.37 -26.45 29.88
N LYS A 385 21.80 -27.04 30.93
CA LYS A 385 21.14 -26.30 32.02
C LYS A 385 22.14 -26.17 33.16
N ASP A 386 22.54 -24.95 33.49
CA ASP A 386 23.04 -24.58 34.82
C ASP A 386 22.81 -23.09 35.05
N LEU A 387 22.58 -22.75 36.32
CA LEU A 387 22.33 -21.42 36.92
C LEU A 387 20.87 -20.94 37.00
N ALA A 388 20.15 -21.53 37.96
CA ALA A 388 19.14 -20.82 38.74
C ALA A 388 19.07 -21.39 40.17
N LEU A 389 19.98 -20.96 41.06
CA LEU A 389 19.76 -21.04 42.51
C LEU A 389 20.69 -20.04 43.21
N GLU A 390 20.09 -19.00 43.80
CA GLU A 390 20.46 -18.36 45.08
C GLU A 390 19.93 -16.93 45.14
N MET A 391 18.80 -16.74 45.82
CA MET A 391 18.41 -15.44 46.38
C MET A 391 17.55 -15.66 47.63
N LYS A 392 18.20 -15.86 48.78
CA LYS A 392 17.70 -15.42 50.10
C LYS A 392 18.90 -15.18 51.03
N THR A 393 19.13 -13.93 51.38
CA THR A 393 19.20 -13.37 52.75
C THR A 393 20.16 -12.17 52.83
N GLY A 394 19.75 -11.15 53.58
CA GLY A 394 20.69 -10.42 54.45
C GLY A 394 21.04 -8.96 54.13
N LYS A 395 20.31 -8.07 54.79
CA LYS A 395 20.79 -6.93 55.61
C LYS A 395 21.70 -5.83 55.00
N ALA A 396 21.11 -4.63 55.02
CA ALA A 396 21.65 -3.32 55.38
C ALA A 396 23.14 -3.23 55.82
N LEU A 397 23.90 -2.41 55.09
CA LEU A 397 24.89 -1.47 55.63
C LEU A 397 25.00 -0.29 54.67
N GLY A 398 24.75 0.92 55.16
CA GLY A 398 25.06 2.15 54.45
C GLY A 398 26.57 2.38 54.35
N ARG A 399 27.00 3.06 53.29
CA ARG A 399 28.21 3.90 53.29
C ARG A 399 28.20 4.84 52.08
N GLN A 400 28.60 6.07 52.39
CA GLN A 400 28.81 7.22 51.53
C GLN A 400 29.72 6.88 50.34
N TYR A 401 29.34 7.35 49.14
CA TYR A 401 30.28 7.48 48.03
C TYR A 401 30.67 8.95 47.88
N LYS A 402 31.96 9.20 48.13
CA LYS A 402 32.69 10.43 47.88
C LYS A 402 32.92 10.62 46.38
N ASP A 403 32.91 11.89 45.99
CA ASP A 403 33.39 12.42 44.72
C ASP A 403 34.76 11.85 44.32
N LYS A 404 34.86 11.45 43.05
CA LYS A 404 36.13 11.45 42.31
C LYS A 404 35.91 11.98 40.90
N HIS A 405 36.39 13.20 40.71
CA HIS A 405 36.76 13.79 39.43
C HIS A 405 37.61 12.82 38.61
N LEU A 406 37.23 12.61 37.34
CA LEU A 406 38.11 12.14 36.29
C LEU A 406 38.07 13.19 35.17
N THR A 407 39.18 13.91 35.05
CA THR A 407 39.54 14.78 33.95
C THR A 407 39.99 13.92 32.77
N GLU A 408 39.19 13.86 31.70
CA GLU A 408 39.66 13.39 30.40
C GLU A 408 40.14 14.58 29.57
N THR A 409 41.43 14.54 29.27
CA THR A 409 42.16 15.49 28.43
C THR A 409 41.80 15.29 26.95
N ASN A 410 41.24 16.34 26.35
CA ASN A 410 41.08 16.48 24.91
C ASN A 410 42.45 16.68 24.22
N HIS A 411 42.78 15.79 23.28
CA HIS A 411 43.81 16.05 22.26
C HIS A 411 43.13 16.16 20.89
N HIS A 412 42.78 17.40 20.54
CA HIS A 412 42.45 17.80 19.17
C HIS A 412 43.74 17.78 18.32
N ARG A 413 43.78 16.93 17.29
CA ARG A 413 44.64 17.13 16.12
C ARG A 413 43.94 18.08 15.14
N PRO A 414 44.61 19.12 14.62
CA PRO A 414 44.06 19.93 13.54
C PRO A 414 44.22 19.21 12.20
N TYR A 415 43.12 19.09 11.46
CA TYR A 415 43.14 18.75 10.04
C TYR A 415 43.68 19.96 9.26
N GLN A 416 44.78 19.77 8.54
CA GLN A 416 45.28 20.75 7.59
C GLN A 416 44.51 20.64 6.28
N GLU A 417 43.91 21.74 5.84
CA GLU A 417 43.35 21.92 4.50
C GLU A 417 44.47 21.95 3.46
N THR A 418 44.47 20.99 2.54
CA THR A 418 45.32 21.02 1.35
C THR A 418 44.65 21.86 0.26
N LYS A 419 45.27 23.01 -0.05
CA LYS A 419 44.92 23.86 -1.20
C LYS A 419 45.22 23.14 -2.52
N PRO A 420 44.40 23.29 -3.57
CA PRO A 420 44.72 22.80 -4.90
C PRO A 420 45.77 23.69 -5.59
N SER A 421 46.76 23.06 -6.21
CA SER A 421 47.81 23.69 -7.02
C SER A 421 47.29 24.15 -8.39
N PRO A 422 47.79 25.26 -8.93
CA PRO A 422 47.45 25.70 -10.29
C PRO A 422 48.33 24.95 -11.31
N LYS A 423 47.69 24.36 -12.33
CA LYS A 423 48.38 23.84 -13.51
C LYS A 423 48.71 25.00 -14.46
N SER A 424 50.00 25.29 -14.61
CA SER A 424 50.55 26.03 -15.73
C SER A 424 50.66 25.11 -16.95
N ASN A 425 49.96 25.45 -18.04
CA ASN A 425 50.27 24.94 -19.36
C ASN A 425 51.24 25.93 -20.02
N SER A 426 52.48 25.49 -20.25
CA SER A 426 53.41 26.08 -21.19
C SER A 426 53.22 25.44 -22.56
N LEU A 427 53.27 26.29 -23.58
CA LEU A 427 53.45 25.96 -24.99
C LEU A 427 54.71 25.10 -25.21
N ASP A 428 54.59 24.07 -26.03
CA ASP A 428 55.38 23.84 -27.26
C ASP A 428 54.73 22.72 -28.10
#